data_AF-A0A7C6B407-F1
#
_entry.id   AF-A0A7C6B407-F1
#
_cell.length_a   1.000
_cell.length_b   1.000
_cell.length_c   1.000
_cell.angle_alpha   90.00
_cell.angle_beta   90.00
_cell.angle_gamma   90.00
#
_symmetry.space_group_name_H-M   'P 1'
#
loop_
_entity.id
_entity.type
_entity.pdbx_description
1 polymer ?
#
loop_
_entity_poly.entity_id
_entity_poly.type
_entity_poly.pdbx_seq_one_letter_code
_entity_poly.pdbx_strand_id
1 'polypeptide(L)'
;MYAQNVESTGKKVKSLEEMDPQERAFQERINAGEKIEPKDWMPEGYRQNLIRQIGQHAHSEIVGQLPEGNWITRAPTLERKAILLAKVQDEAGHGLYLYCAAETLGTSRDEMTEQLLDGRMKYSSIFNYPTLNWADMGAVGWLVDGAAIMNQVALQRTSYGPYSRAMIRICKEEAFHQRQGYDIMMKMCAGTPEQKAMAQDALDRLWYPSLMMFGPSDKDSVHSAQ
;
A
#
# COMPACT_ATOMS: atom_id res chain seq x y z
N MET A 1 5.86 -11.28 1.46
CA MET A 1 6.19 -11.07 0.03
C MET A 1 7.48 -10.25 -0.04
N TYR A 2 8.62 -10.93 -0.03
CA TYR A 2 9.93 -10.30 -0.17
C TYR A 2 10.21 -10.09 -1.66
N ALA A 3 10.78 -8.94 -2.03
CA ALA A 3 11.34 -8.75 -3.36
C ALA A 3 12.62 -9.59 -3.48
N GLN A 4 12.45 -10.86 -3.81
CA GLN A 4 13.48 -11.73 -4.35
C GLN A 4 13.07 -12.07 -5.79
N ASN A 5 14.07 -12.09 -6.67
CA ASN A 5 14.10 -12.54 -8.07
C ASN A 5 13.11 -11.95 -9.09
N VAL A 6 13.57 -11.92 -10.33
CA VAL A 6 13.04 -11.10 -11.42
C VAL A 6 12.50 -11.95 -12.56
N GLU A 7 11.37 -11.50 -13.11
CA GLU A 7 10.64 -11.95 -14.32
C GLU A 7 9.99 -13.35 -14.32
N SER A 8 8.66 -13.38 -14.20
CA SER A 8 7.82 -14.47 -14.71
C SER A 8 7.56 -14.25 -16.21
N THR A 9 8.55 -14.60 -17.04
CA THR A 9 8.33 -14.90 -18.48
C THR A 9 7.99 -16.37 -18.70
N GLY A 10 7.61 -17.11 -17.63
CA GLY A 10 7.49 -18.58 -17.66
C GLY A 10 8.84 -19.31 -17.74
N LYS A 11 9.96 -18.61 -17.46
CA LYS A 11 11.31 -19.19 -17.46
C LYS A 11 11.70 -19.66 -16.05
N LYS A 12 12.46 -20.76 -15.99
CA LYS A 12 13.02 -21.34 -14.77
C LYS A 12 13.91 -20.29 -14.05
N VAL A 13 13.79 -20.18 -12.73
CA VAL A 13 14.69 -19.36 -11.90
C VAL A 13 16.11 -19.85 -12.11
N LYS A 14 17.02 -18.94 -12.49
CA LYS A 14 18.45 -19.25 -12.69
C LYS A 14 19.08 -19.60 -11.35
N SER A 15 19.87 -20.66 -11.29
CA SER A 15 20.78 -20.88 -10.15
C SER A 15 21.92 -19.85 -10.17
N LEU A 16 22.64 -19.68 -9.05
CA LEU A 16 23.78 -18.75 -9.00
C LEU A 16 24.83 -19.09 -10.06
N GLU A 17 25.00 -20.38 -10.37
CA GLU A 17 25.91 -20.88 -11.40
C GLU A 17 25.48 -20.50 -12.82
N GLU A 18 24.17 -20.34 -13.06
CA GLU A 18 23.55 -19.97 -14.34
C GLU A 18 23.48 -18.44 -14.55
N MET A 19 23.71 -17.65 -13.49
CA MET A 19 23.71 -16.18 -13.54
C MET A 19 25.03 -15.63 -14.09
N ASP A 20 24.94 -14.53 -14.85
CA ASP A 20 26.14 -13.77 -15.22
C ASP A 20 26.81 -13.12 -14.00
N PRO A 21 28.06 -12.62 -14.10
CA PRO A 21 28.77 -12.06 -12.96
C PRO A 21 28.07 -10.88 -12.27
N GLN A 22 27.34 -10.04 -13.00
CA GLN A 22 26.61 -8.90 -12.43
C GLN A 22 25.32 -9.37 -11.73
N GLU A 23 24.55 -10.24 -12.39
CA GLU A 23 23.37 -10.90 -11.80
C GLU A 23 23.72 -11.64 -10.51
N ARG A 24 24.83 -12.39 -10.50
CA ARG A 24 25.31 -13.12 -9.33
C ARG A 24 25.68 -12.17 -8.20
N ALA A 25 26.45 -11.12 -8.47
CA ALA A 25 26.85 -10.15 -7.45
C ALA A 25 25.62 -9.46 -6.84
N PHE A 26 24.61 -9.11 -7.65
CA PHE A 26 23.34 -8.61 -7.15
C PHE A 26 22.64 -9.63 -6.25
N GLN A 27 22.52 -10.89 -6.68
CA GLN A 27 21.86 -11.94 -5.89
C GLN A 27 22.57 -12.22 -4.56
N GLU A 28 23.90 -12.18 -4.55
CA GLU A 28 24.71 -12.33 -3.33
C GLU A 28 24.43 -11.19 -2.33
N ARG A 29 24.32 -9.95 -2.80
CA ARG A 29 23.92 -8.80 -1.94
C ARG A 29 22.51 -9.00 -1.36
N ILE A 30 21.55 -9.46 -2.17
CA ILE A 30 20.19 -9.78 -1.71
C ILE A 30 20.23 -10.88 -0.64
N ASN A 31 20.98 -11.96 -0.87
CA ASN A 31 21.12 -13.07 0.07
C ASN A 31 21.79 -12.66 1.39
N ALA A 32 22.72 -11.69 1.33
CA ALA A 32 23.36 -11.08 2.49
C ALA A 32 22.44 -10.09 3.24
N GLY A 33 21.25 -9.79 2.71
CA GLY A 33 20.31 -8.84 3.31
C GLY A 33 20.70 -7.38 3.13
N GLU A 34 21.62 -7.09 2.20
CA GLU A 34 22.03 -5.73 1.88
C GLU A 34 20.92 -4.96 1.16
N LYS A 35 20.92 -3.63 1.32
CA LYS A 35 20.01 -2.75 0.58
C LYS A 35 20.61 -2.40 -0.78
N ILE A 36 19.75 -2.43 -1.79
CA ILE A 36 20.02 -1.92 -3.13
C ILE A 36 19.68 -0.43 -3.16
N GLU A 37 20.60 0.40 -3.62
CA GLU A 37 20.47 1.86 -3.68
C GLU A 37 20.38 2.36 -5.14
N PRO A 38 19.94 3.60 -5.39
CA PRO A 38 19.64 4.08 -6.75
C PRO A 38 20.80 4.00 -7.76
N LYS A 39 22.04 4.13 -7.28
CA LYS A 39 23.25 4.08 -8.12
C LYS A 39 23.79 2.67 -8.31
N ASP A 40 23.26 1.69 -7.58
CA ASP A 40 23.66 0.30 -7.74
C ASP A 40 23.16 -0.25 -9.07
N TRP A 41 23.94 -1.15 -9.65
CA TRP A 41 23.43 -2.00 -10.71
C TRP A 41 22.34 -2.92 -10.14
N MET A 42 21.26 -3.09 -10.91
CA MET A 42 20.17 -4.01 -10.59
C MET A 42 19.59 -4.56 -11.91
N PRO A 43 19.08 -5.80 -11.94
CA PRO A 43 18.45 -6.35 -13.12
C PRO A 43 17.28 -5.50 -13.60
N GLU A 44 17.06 -5.41 -14.91
CA GLU A 44 16.03 -4.52 -15.45
C GLU A 44 14.63 -4.91 -14.99
N GLY A 45 14.29 -6.20 -14.96
CA GLY A 45 12.99 -6.60 -14.44
C GLY A 45 12.83 -6.38 -12.93
N TYR A 46 13.92 -6.28 -12.13
CA TYR A 46 13.84 -5.85 -10.72
C TYR A 46 13.38 -4.40 -10.66
N ARG A 47 14.05 -3.54 -11.44
CA ARG A 47 13.72 -2.12 -11.57
C ARG A 47 12.28 -1.93 -12.01
N GLN A 48 11.85 -2.58 -13.09
CA GLN A 48 10.49 -2.44 -13.62
C GLN A 48 9.42 -2.96 -12.65
N ASN A 49 9.68 -4.07 -11.96
CA ASN A 49 8.74 -4.59 -10.97
C ASN A 49 8.60 -3.64 -9.77
N LEU A 50 9.69 -3.01 -9.33
CA LEU A 50 9.65 -1.99 -8.28
C LEU A 50 8.97 -0.71 -8.73
N ILE A 51 9.23 -0.21 -9.94
CA ILE A 51 8.50 0.95 -10.51
C ILE A 51 7.01 0.67 -10.47
N ARG A 52 6.59 -0.51 -10.98
CA ARG A 52 5.21 -0.95 -10.94
C ARG A 52 4.68 -1.00 -9.51
N GLN A 53 5.37 -1.66 -8.58
CA GLN A 53 4.86 -1.84 -7.22
C GLN A 53 4.79 -0.53 -6.45
N ILE A 54 5.86 0.27 -6.43
CA ILE A 54 5.97 1.52 -5.68
C ILE A 54 5.05 2.58 -6.30
N GLY A 55 4.98 2.67 -7.63
CA GLY A 55 4.07 3.60 -8.32
C GLY A 55 2.61 3.28 -8.04
N GLN A 56 2.20 2.00 -8.12
CA GLN A 56 0.83 1.60 -7.76
C GLN A 56 0.53 1.78 -6.26
N HIS A 57 1.55 1.67 -5.39
CA HIS A 57 1.42 2.03 -3.98
C HIS A 57 1.14 3.53 -3.83
N ALA A 58 1.92 4.39 -4.51
CA ALA A 58 1.71 5.83 -4.52
C ALA A 58 0.31 6.20 -5.05
N HIS A 59 -0.14 5.53 -6.12
CA HIS A 59 -1.50 5.71 -6.65
C HIS A 59 -2.57 5.34 -5.61
N SER A 60 -2.31 4.30 -4.82
CA SER A 60 -3.22 3.86 -3.76
C SER A 60 -3.40 4.96 -2.71
N GLU A 61 -2.33 5.65 -2.31
CA GLU A 61 -2.42 6.80 -1.40
C GLU A 61 -3.21 7.97 -1.99
N ILE A 62 -3.09 8.21 -3.31
CA ILE A 62 -3.82 9.31 -3.97
C ILE A 62 -5.31 8.98 -4.09
N VAL A 63 -5.63 7.77 -4.53
CA VAL A 63 -7.03 7.35 -4.75
C VAL A 63 -7.74 7.08 -3.42
N GLY A 64 -7.03 6.66 -2.37
CA GLY A 64 -7.57 6.42 -1.03
C GLY A 64 -8.17 7.65 -0.36
N GLN A 65 -7.66 8.84 -0.70
CA GLN A 65 -8.21 10.11 -0.22
C GLN A 65 -9.66 10.36 -0.70
N LEU A 66 -10.12 9.72 -1.77
CA LEU A 66 -11.45 9.96 -2.34
C LEU A 66 -12.59 9.41 -1.45
N PRO A 67 -12.62 8.10 -1.09
CA PRO A 67 -13.66 7.55 -0.23
C PRO A 67 -13.69 8.21 1.16
N GLU A 68 -12.55 8.63 1.70
CA GLU A 68 -12.48 9.34 2.97
C GLU A 68 -12.84 10.83 2.85
N GLY A 69 -12.34 11.48 1.81
CA GLY A 69 -12.66 12.87 1.44
C GLY A 69 -14.17 13.10 1.30
N ASN A 70 -14.90 12.09 0.82
CA ASN A 70 -16.35 12.06 0.75
C ASN A 70 -17.03 12.43 2.10
N TRP A 71 -16.42 12.08 3.24
CA TRP A 71 -16.99 12.29 4.57
C TRP A 71 -16.43 13.47 5.34
N ILE A 72 -15.40 14.17 4.84
CA ILE A 72 -14.79 15.34 5.51
C ILE A 72 -15.84 16.39 5.89
N THR A 73 -16.74 16.74 4.98
CA THR A 73 -17.74 17.79 5.23
C THR A 73 -18.88 17.33 6.16
N ARG A 74 -19.07 16.01 6.29
CA ARG A 74 -20.21 15.35 6.96
C ARG A 74 -19.84 14.61 8.25
N ALA A 75 -18.59 14.69 8.69
CA ALA A 75 -18.16 14.10 9.95
C ALA A 75 -19.04 14.61 11.13
N PRO A 76 -19.48 13.72 12.03
CA PRO A 76 -20.54 14.02 13.01
C PRO A 76 -20.09 14.94 14.14
N THR A 77 -18.78 15.11 14.33
CA THR A 77 -18.21 16.03 15.33
C THR A 77 -16.99 16.76 14.75
N LEU A 78 -16.65 17.91 15.32
CA LEU A 78 -15.46 18.66 14.92
C LEU A 78 -14.16 17.90 15.22
N GLU A 79 -14.12 17.15 16.32
CA GLU A 79 -13.00 16.29 16.68
C GLU A 79 -12.75 15.24 15.59
N ARG A 80 -13.79 14.49 15.18
CA ARG A 80 -13.66 13.49 14.12
C ARG A 80 -13.34 14.11 12.77
N LYS A 81 -13.87 15.30 12.49
CA LYS A 81 -13.53 16.07 11.28
C LYS A 81 -12.04 16.43 11.25
N ALA A 82 -11.50 16.92 12.35
CA ALA A 82 -10.08 17.28 12.45
C ALA A 82 -9.16 16.07 12.29
N ILE A 83 -9.50 14.94 12.92
CA ILE A 83 -8.75 13.69 12.77
C ILE A 83 -8.77 13.20 11.31
N LEU A 84 -9.94 13.20 10.67
CA LEU A 84 -10.08 12.76 9.27
C LEU A 84 -9.30 13.67 8.31
N LEU A 85 -9.32 14.98 8.54
CA LEU A 85 -8.49 15.93 7.77
C LEU A 85 -6.99 15.63 7.93
N ALA A 86 -6.53 15.36 9.15
CA ALA A 86 -5.14 15.01 9.40
C ALA A 86 -4.74 13.70 8.70
N LYS A 87 -5.60 12.67 8.75
CA LYS A 87 -5.37 11.40 8.03
C LYS A 87 -5.23 11.61 6.53
N VAL A 88 -6.20 12.25 5.90
CA VAL A 88 -6.21 12.49 4.44
C VAL A 88 -5.03 13.37 4.02
N GLN A 89 -4.61 14.32 4.88
CA GLN A 89 -3.39 15.10 4.64
C GLN A 89 -2.13 14.23 4.65
N ASP A 90 -2.02 13.30 5.61
CA ASP A 90 -0.87 12.40 5.69
C ASP A 90 -0.83 11.45 4.50
N GLU A 91 -1.97 10.90 4.03
CA GLU A 91 -2.04 10.08 2.81
C GLU A 91 -1.47 10.82 1.59
N ALA A 92 -1.79 12.11 1.44
CA ALA A 92 -1.19 12.93 0.39
C ALA A 92 0.35 13.02 0.53
N GLY A 93 0.85 13.15 1.77
CA GLY A 93 2.28 13.11 2.08
C GLY A 93 2.93 11.75 1.77
N HIS A 94 2.24 10.65 2.07
CA HIS A 94 2.70 9.28 1.83
C HIS A 94 2.83 9.01 0.34
N GLY A 95 1.83 9.44 -0.44
CA GLY A 95 1.88 9.41 -1.91
C GLY A 95 3.11 10.13 -2.45
N LEU A 96 3.46 11.30 -1.91
CA LEU A 96 4.66 12.03 -2.30
C LEU A 96 5.96 11.26 -1.95
N TYR A 97 6.05 10.68 -0.75
CA TYR A 97 7.21 9.86 -0.39
C TYR A 97 7.41 8.68 -1.34
N LEU A 98 6.31 8.01 -1.73
CA LEU A 98 6.34 6.86 -2.63
C LEU A 98 6.69 7.26 -4.06
N TYR A 99 6.13 8.36 -4.59
CA TYR A 99 6.54 8.89 -5.89
C TYR A 99 8.03 9.23 -5.90
N CYS A 100 8.54 9.94 -4.88
CA CYS A 100 9.98 10.22 -4.78
C CYS A 100 10.82 8.94 -4.72
N ALA A 101 10.37 7.89 -4.03
CA ALA A 101 11.07 6.61 -4.01
C ALA A 101 11.09 5.93 -5.39
N ALA A 102 9.97 5.96 -6.13
CA ALA A 102 9.87 5.42 -7.48
C ALA A 102 10.72 6.20 -8.50
N GLU A 103 10.80 7.53 -8.39
CA GLU A 103 11.62 8.35 -9.29
C GLU A 103 13.11 8.02 -9.21
N THR A 104 13.59 7.50 -8.08
CA THR A 104 14.98 7.01 -7.97
C THR A 104 15.30 5.80 -8.84
N LEU A 105 14.29 5.15 -9.43
CA LEU A 105 14.44 4.06 -10.38
C LEU A 105 14.48 4.51 -11.84
N GLY A 106 14.26 5.81 -12.12
CA GLY A 106 14.39 6.40 -13.46
C GLY A 106 13.07 6.67 -14.20
N THR A 107 11.91 6.50 -13.57
CA THR A 107 10.61 7.00 -14.06
C THR A 107 10.32 8.39 -13.49
N SER A 108 9.28 9.06 -14.00
CA SER A 108 8.80 10.34 -13.46
C SER A 108 7.43 10.20 -12.80
N ARG A 109 7.14 11.06 -11.82
CA ARG A 109 5.80 11.16 -11.23
C ARG A 109 4.73 11.45 -12.28
N ASP A 110 5.00 12.32 -13.24
CA ASP A 110 4.04 12.69 -14.28
C ASP A 110 3.68 11.48 -15.15
N GLU A 111 4.69 10.71 -15.57
CA GLU A 111 4.48 9.47 -16.33
C GLU A 111 3.64 8.45 -15.54
N MET A 112 3.99 8.19 -14.28
CA MET A 112 3.20 7.26 -13.45
C MET A 112 1.77 7.77 -13.25
N THR A 113 1.58 9.09 -13.06
CA THR A 113 0.25 9.68 -12.90
C THR A 113 -0.59 9.55 -14.17
N GLU A 114 0.01 9.77 -15.36
CA GLU A 114 -0.66 9.53 -16.63
C GLU A 114 -1.03 8.04 -16.80
N GLN A 115 -0.12 7.12 -16.43
CA GLN A 115 -0.41 5.69 -16.45
C GLN A 115 -1.55 5.28 -15.51
N LEU A 116 -1.70 5.93 -14.35
CA LEU A 116 -2.87 5.77 -13.48
C LEU A 116 -4.15 6.24 -14.17
N LEU A 117 -4.15 7.47 -14.69
CA LEU A 117 -5.33 8.09 -15.30
C LEU A 117 -5.81 7.35 -16.56
N ASP A 118 -4.88 6.81 -17.33
CA ASP A 118 -5.16 5.99 -18.53
C ASP A 118 -5.46 4.51 -18.20
N GLY A 119 -5.40 4.11 -16.93
CA GLY A 119 -5.67 2.74 -16.48
C GLY A 119 -4.58 1.72 -16.82
N ARG A 120 -3.37 2.17 -17.20
CA ARG A 120 -2.19 1.31 -17.46
C ARG A 120 -1.53 0.84 -16.17
N MET A 121 -1.62 1.61 -15.09
CA MET A 121 -1.20 1.24 -13.74
C MET A 121 -2.39 1.19 -12.80
N LYS A 122 -2.35 0.26 -11.84
CA LYS A 122 -3.43 0.04 -10.87
C LYS A 122 -3.25 0.87 -9.59
N TYR A 123 -4.28 0.85 -8.77
CA TYR A 123 -4.26 1.21 -7.36
C TYR A 123 -4.94 0.09 -6.55
N SER A 124 -4.88 0.15 -5.22
CA SER A 124 -5.47 -0.86 -4.35
C SER A 124 -6.97 -1.04 -4.63
N SER A 125 -7.40 -2.31 -4.74
CA SER A 125 -8.78 -2.64 -5.12
C SER A 125 -9.82 -2.09 -4.15
N ILE A 126 -9.46 -1.93 -2.88
CA ILE A 126 -10.33 -1.46 -1.80
C ILE A 126 -10.93 -0.07 -2.05
N PHE A 127 -10.24 0.79 -2.80
CA PHE A 127 -10.71 2.15 -3.07
C PHE A 127 -11.78 2.24 -4.16
N ASN A 128 -12.22 1.10 -4.70
CA ASN A 128 -13.40 1.01 -5.58
C ASN A 128 -14.71 0.82 -4.81
N TYR A 129 -14.66 0.64 -3.48
CA TYR A 129 -15.84 0.43 -2.64
C TYR A 129 -16.35 1.78 -2.10
N PRO A 130 -17.67 2.04 -2.15
CA PRO A 130 -18.22 3.33 -1.74
C PRO A 130 -18.31 3.46 -0.22
N THR A 131 -18.20 4.69 0.27
CA THR A 131 -18.44 5.06 1.68
C THR A 131 -19.85 5.63 1.84
N LEU A 132 -20.77 4.78 2.29
CA LEU A 132 -22.22 4.99 2.31
C LEU A 132 -22.72 5.63 3.60
N ASN A 133 -22.05 5.38 4.73
CA ASN A 133 -22.40 5.94 6.03
C ASN A 133 -21.13 6.24 6.87
N TRP A 134 -21.29 6.93 8.01
CA TRP A 134 -20.14 7.35 8.83
C TRP A 134 -19.33 6.18 9.41
N ALA A 135 -19.96 5.03 9.68
CA ALA A 135 -19.23 3.87 10.18
C ALA A 135 -18.17 3.36 9.21
N ASP A 136 -18.30 3.66 7.91
CA ASP A 136 -17.30 3.31 6.92
C ASP A 136 -15.97 4.00 7.19
N MET A 137 -15.94 5.20 7.79
CA MET A 137 -14.67 5.83 8.22
C MET A 137 -14.00 5.06 9.36
N GLY A 138 -14.79 4.45 10.23
CA GLY A 138 -14.29 3.56 11.27
C GLY A 138 -13.77 2.24 10.69
N ALA A 139 -14.52 1.62 9.79
CA ALA A 139 -14.16 0.36 9.17
C ALA A 139 -12.97 0.48 8.20
N VAL A 140 -12.89 1.55 7.40
CA VAL A 140 -11.71 1.87 6.59
C VAL A 140 -10.50 2.08 7.49
N GLY A 141 -10.57 3.05 8.42
CA GLY A 141 -9.45 3.31 9.32
C GLY A 141 -9.05 2.09 10.15
N TRP A 142 -9.96 1.20 10.53
CA TRP A 142 -9.60 0.03 11.33
C TRP A 142 -9.12 -1.17 10.51
N LEU A 143 -9.94 -1.64 9.56
CA LEU A 143 -9.73 -2.88 8.81
C LEU A 143 -8.83 -2.66 7.60
N VAL A 144 -9.10 -1.61 6.83
CA VAL A 144 -8.38 -1.31 5.58
C VAL A 144 -6.97 -0.85 5.91
N ASP A 145 -6.81 0.15 6.79
CA ASP A 145 -5.48 0.56 7.23
C ASP A 145 -4.79 -0.56 8.03
N GLY A 146 -5.55 -1.38 8.76
CA GLY A 146 -5.00 -2.55 9.45
C GLY A 146 -4.38 -3.56 8.48
N ALA A 147 -5.04 -3.83 7.35
CA ALA A 147 -4.51 -4.65 6.28
C ALA A 147 -3.30 -4.00 5.60
N ALA A 148 -3.36 -2.69 5.34
CA ALA A 148 -2.27 -1.90 4.77
C ALA A 148 -1.02 -1.96 5.67
N ILE A 149 -1.15 -1.69 6.97
CA ILE A 149 -0.05 -1.77 7.95
C ILE A 149 0.57 -3.17 7.98
N MET A 150 -0.24 -4.24 7.97
CA MET A 150 0.30 -5.60 7.95
C MET A 150 1.18 -5.84 6.70
N ASN A 151 0.77 -5.34 5.53
CA ASN A 151 1.58 -5.42 4.31
C ASN A 151 2.84 -4.53 4.41
N GLN A 152 2.67 -3.29 4.82
CA GLN A 152 3.72 -2.27 4.83
C GLN A 152 4.81 -2.52 5.87
N VAL A 153 4.46 -3.06 7.05
CA VAL A 153 5.45 -3.47 8.05
C VAL A 153 6.39 -4.53 7.49
N ALA A 154 5.90 -5.46 6.65
CA ALA A 154 6.76 -6.41 5.96
C ALA A 154 7.67 -5.70 4.93
N LEU A 155 7.16 -4.66 4.25
CA LEU A 155 7.91 -3.88 3.28
C LEU A 155 8.97 -2.95 3.89
N GLN A 156 8.93 -2.66 5.20
CA GLN A 156 10.05 -1.97 5.87
C GLN A 156 11.39 -2.68 5.67
N ARG A 157 11.36 -4.00 5.45
CA ARG A 157 12.56 -4.81 5.19
C ARG A 157 12.79 -5.12 3.71
N THR A 158 12.04 -4.55 2.78
CA THR A 158 12.24 -4.73 1.33
C THR A 158 13.66 -4.42 0.89
N SER A 159 14.15 -5.09 -0.14
CA SER A 159 15.55 -5.02 -0.59
C SER A 159 15.94 -3.65 -1.16
N TYR A 160 14.99 -2.89 -1.70
CA TYR A 160 15.27 -1.55 -2.22
C TYR A 160 15.27 -0.48 -1.13
N GLY A 161 16.42 0.16 -0.93
CA GLY A 161 16.68 1.11 0.16
C GLY A 161 15.70 2.28 0.22
N PRO A 162 15.47 3.04 -0.88
CA PRO A 162 14.52 4.14 -0.89
C PRO A 162 13.11 3.74 -0.46
N TYR A 163 12.63 2.58 -0.94
CA TYR A 163 11.30 2.09 -0.60
C TYR A 163 11.22 1.64 0.87
N SER A 164 12.22 0.90 1.35
CA SER A 164 12.35 0.51 2.76
C SER A 164 12.29 1.72 3.70
N ARG A 165 13.03 2.80 3.37
CA ARG A 165 13.02 4.05 4.16
C ARG A 165 11.69 4.79 4.11
N ALA A 166 11.01 4.81 2.97
CA ALA A 166 9.66 5.38 2.86
C ALA A 166 8.67 4.63 3.75
N MET A 167 8.67 3.29 3.69
CA MET A 167 7.81 2.44 4.53
C MET A 167 8.03 2.63 6.02
N ILE A 168 9.29 2.82 6.46
CA ILE A 168 9.58 3.12 7.88
C ILE A 168 8.93 4.42 8.35
N ARG A 169 8.83 5.44 7.48
CA ARG A 169 8.17 6.71 7.82
C ARG A 169 6.66 6.55 7.78
N ILE A 170 6.13 6.04 6.68
CA ILE A 170 4.69 5.83 6.45
C ILE A 170 4.08 4.99 7.59
N CYS A 171 4.67 3.84 7.94
CA CYS A 171 4.15 3.00 9.01
C CYS A 171 4.15 3.66 10.41
N LYS A 172 5.03 4.64 10.67
CA LYS A 172 5.01 5.37 11.94
C LYS A 172 3.81 6.31 12.05
N GLU A 173 3.39 6.88 10.92
CA GLU A 173 2.28 7.82 10.83
C GLU A 173 0.95 7.06 10.76
N GLU A 174 0.85 6.02 9.92
CA GLU A 174 -0.40 5.25 9.74
C GLU A 174 -0.88 4.51 10.99
N ALA A 175 0.02 4.05 11.86
CA ALA A 175 -0.38 3.35 13.08
C ALA A 175 -1.27 4.23 13.99
N PHE A 176 -1.09 5.55 13.94
CA PHE A 176 -1.97 6.49 14.63
C PHE A 176 -3.35 6.51 14.00
N HIS A 177 -3.44 6.68 12.67
CA HIS A 177 -4.70 6.73 11.92
C HIS A 177 -5.52 5.45 12.09
N GLN A 178 -4.85 4.30 12.06
CA GLN A 178 -5.51 3.02 12.25
C GLN A 178 -6.18 2.89 13.61
N ARG A 179 -5.52 3.39 14.66
CA ARG A 179 -6.09 3.44 16.02
C ARG A 179 -7.31 4.34 16.09
N GLN A 180 -7.31 5.46 15.36
CA GLN A 180 -8.47 6.37 15.32
C GLN A 180 -9.68 5.73 14.63
N GLY A 181 -9.47 4.94 13.57
CA GLY A 181 -10.54 4.14 12.94
C GLY A 181 -11.13 3.12 13.91
N TYR A 182 -10.29 2.39 14.65
CA TYR A 182 -10.74 1.47 15.69
C TYR A 182 -11.57 2.17 16.78
N ASP A 183 -11.14 3.35 17.22
CA ASP A 183 -11.86 4.14 18.22
C ASP A 183 -13.25 4.60 17.74
N ILE A 184 -13.40 4.93 16.45
CA ILE A 184 -14.73 5.18 15.85
C ILE A 184 -15.62 3.95 16.00
N MET A 185 -15.12 2.77 15.60
CA MET A 185 -15.88 1.52 15.69
C MET A 185 -16.29 1.20 17.13
N MET A 186 -15.37 1.35 18.09
CA MET A 186 -15.65 1.13 19.50
C MET A 186 -16.72 2.08 20.03
N LYS A 187 -16.66 3.37 19.64
CA LYS A 187 -17.67 4.36 20.04
C LYS A 187 -19.06 4.01 19.50
N MET A 188 -19.15 3.54 18.26
CA MET A 188 -20.41 3.13 17.64
C MET A 188 -20.97 1.84 18.25
N CYS A 189 -20.11 0.85 18.51
CA CYS A 189 -20.48 -0.41 19.17
C CYS A 189 -20.96 -0.21 20.62
N ALA A 190 -20.47 0.83 21.32
CA ALA A 190 -20.92 1.23 22.66
C ALA A 190 -22.13 2.19 22.64
N GLY A 191 -22.58 2.58 21.44
CA GLY A 191 -23.62 3.58 21.23
C GLY A 191 -25.04 3.03 21.21
N THR A 192 -25.94 3.77 20.54
CA THR A 192 -27.34 3.39 20.35
C THR A 192 -27.47 2.14 19.45
N PRO A 193 -28.62 1.44 19.46
CA PRO A 193 -28.87 0.32 18.55
C PRO A 193 -28.61 0.67 17.07
N GLU A 194 -28.95 1.88 16.64
CA GLU A 194 -28.73 2.35 15.27
C GLU A 194 -27.25 2.54 14.96
N GLN A 195 -26.46 3.03 15.92
CA GLN A 195 -25.00 3.15 15.76
C GLN A 195 -24.35 1.76 15.65
N LYS A 196 -24.80 0.79 16.46
CA LYS A 196 -24.30 -0.59 16.38
C LYS A 196 -24.67 -1.25 15.04
N ALA A 197 -25.90 -1.06 14.57
CA ALA A 197 -26.35 -1.57 13.28
C ALA A 197 -25.54 -0.96 12.12
N MET A 198 -25.25 0.34 12.18
CA MET A 198 -24.41 1.01 11.19
C MET A 198 -22.97 0.49 11.19
N ALA A 199 -22.39 0.22 12.37
CA ALA A 199 -21.07 -0.39 12.50
C ALA A 199 -21.04 -1.83 11.95
N GLN A 200 -22.08 -2.62 12.21
CA GLN A 200 -22.19 -3.97 11.66
C GLN A 200 -22.30 -3.96 10.13
N ASP A 201 -23.14 -3.09 9.56
CA ASP A 201 -23.28 -2.94 8.11
C ASP A 201 -21.95 -2.55 7.43
N ALA A 202 -21.18 -1.64 8.03
CA ALA A 202 -19.85 -1.28 7.52
C ALA A 202 -18.87 -2.46 7.58
N LEU A 203 -18.85 -3.20 8.69
CA LEU A 203 -18.03 -4.41 8.85
C LEU A 203 -18.37 -5.45 7.79
N ASP A 204 -19.66 -5.76 7.61
CA ASP A 204 -20.13 -6.78 6.67
C ASP A 204 -19.72 -6.45 5.22
N ARG A 205 -19.82 -5.16 4.83
CA ARG A 205 -19.44 -4.71 3.49
C ARG A 205 -17.92 -4.68 3.27
N LEU A 206 -17.13 -4.27 4.26
CA LEU A 206 -15.70 -4.00 4.09
C LEU A 206 -14.77 -5.15 4.54
N TRP A 207 -15.29 -6.17 5.23
CA TRP A 207 -14.48 -7.31 5.68
C TRP A 207 -13.75 -8.02 4.52
N TYR A 208 -14.50 -8.56 3.56
CA TYR A 208 -13.91 -9.29 2.44
C TYR A 208 -13.06 -8.40 1.52
N PRO A 209 -13.49 -7.17 1.16
CA PRO A 209 -12.64 -6.24 0.43
C PRO A 209 -11.29 -5.97 1.12
N SER A 210 -11.28 -5.84 2.46
CA SER A 210 -10.03 -5.64 3.22
C SER A 210 -9.11 -6.86 3.12
N LEU A 211 -9.66 -8.09 3.13
CA LEU A 211 -8.88 -9.31 2.91
C LEU A 211 -8.31 -9.40 1.48
N MET A 212 -9.02 -8.89 0.47
CA MET A 212 -8.55 -8.91 -0.92
C MET A 212 -7.34 -7.99 -1.16
N MET A 213 -7.04 -7.06 -0.25
CA MET A 213 -5.85 -6.20 -0.32
C MET A 213 -4.53 -6.99 -0.24
N PHE A 214 -4.55 -8.18 0.35
CA PHE A 214 -3.37 -9.06 0.40
C PHE A 214 -3.04 -9.70 -0.97
N GLY A 215 -3.92 -9.54 -1.96
CA GLY A 215 -3.75 -10.08 -3.30
C GLY A 215 -4.35 -11.47 -3.47
N PRO A 216 -4.12 -12.10 -4.64
CA PRO A 216 -4.60 -13.45 -4.92
C PRO A 216 -3.90 -14.49 -4.03
N SER A 217 -4.44 -15.71 -4.03
CA SER A 217 -3.78 -16.86 -3.38
C SER A 217 -2.38 -17.09 -3.96
N ASP A 218 -1.48 -17.70 -3.19
CA ASP A 218 -0.11 -17.98 -3.65
C ASP A 218 -0.08 -18.82 -4.94
N LYS A 219 -1.09 -19.69 -5.15
CA LYS A 219 -1.23 -20.51 -6.36
C LYS A 219 -1.53 -19.67 -7.60
N ASP A 220 -2.25 -18.55 -7.44
CA ASP A 220 -2.73 -17.69 -8.52
C ASP A 220 -1.92 -16.38 -8.63
N SER A 221 -0.96 -16.18 -7.73
CA SER A 221 -0.09 -15.02 -7.74
C SER A 221 1.05 -15.21 -8.72
N VAL A 222 0.90 -14.59 -9.90
CA VAL A 222 1.94 -14.51 -10.94
C VAL A 222 3.20 -13.76 -10.51
N HIS A 223 3.18 -13.17 -9.31
CA HIS A 223 4.30 -12.47 -8.70
C HIS A 223 4.86 -13.16 -7.43
N SER A 224 4.27 -14.25 -6.94
CA SER A 224 4.76 -14.96 -5.74
C SER A 224 5.85 -15.99 -6.01
N ALA A 225 5.96 -16.49 -7.24
CA ALA A 225 7.05 -17.37 -7.68
C ALA A 225 8.34 -16.59 -8.04
N GLN A 226 8.45 -15.36 -7.53
CA GLN A 226 9.59 -14.46 -7.66
C GLN A 226 10.55 -14.77 -6.52
#